data_AF-A0A4S8PTK7-F1
#
_entry.id   AF-A0A4S8PTK7-F1
#
_cell.length_a   1.000
_cell.length_b   1.000
_cell.length_c   1.000
_cell.angle_alpha   90.00
_cell.angle_beta   90.00
_cell.angle_gamma   90.00
#
_symmetry.space_group_name_H-M   'P 1'
#
loop_
_entity.id
_entity.type
_entity.pdbx_description
1 polymer ?
#
loop_
_entity_poly.entity_id
_entity_poly.type
_entity_poly.pdbx_seq_one_letter_code
_entity_poly.pdbx_strand_id
1 'polypeptide(L)'
;MSACDTVIDLTASPGLPRSPEGAPVFAEPWQAQAFAMTVHLHARGVFSWAEWAESLSAEVHRPERAVDGSDYFDAWVAALAGLLERKGLADRDAVETLRESWQRAAEATPHGAPIELSNDPLRD
;
A
#
# COMPACT_ATOMS: atom_id res chain seq x y z
N MET A 1 -5.32 -26.81 -14.93
CA MET A 1 -5.67 -25.38 -15.14
C MET A 1 -6.72 -24.99 -14.11
N SER A 2 -6.56 -23.79 -13.53
CA SER A 2 -7.55 -23.03 -12.75
C SER A 2 -7.80 -23.41 -11.29
N ALA A 3 -7.27 -22.54 -10.41
CA ALA A 3 -7.88 -22.16 -9.13
C ALA A 3 -7.32 -20.78 -8.73
N CYS A 4 -7.53 -19.77 -9.56
CA CYS A 4 -7.27 -18.36 -9.22
C CYS A 4 -8.51 -17.56 -9.60
N ASP A 5 -9.62 -17.77 -8.90
CA ASP A 5 -10.83 -16.96 -9.11
C ASP A 5 -11.59 -16.74 -7.80
N THR A 6 -10.87 -16.51 -6.71
CA THR A 6 -11.48 -15.86 -5.54
C THR A 6 -11.45 -14.36 -5.81
N VAL A 7 -12.47 -13.88 -6.52
CA VAL A 7 -12.77 -12.45 -6.58
C VAL A 7 -13.12 -12.03 -5.16
N ILE A 8 -12.21 -11.29 -4.52
CA ILE A 8 -12.45 -10.71 -3.21
C ILE A 8 -13.50 -9.63 -3.40
N ASP A 9 -14.69 -9.83 -2.83
CA ASP A 9 -15.72 -8.81 -2.82
C ASP A 9 -15.37 -7.71 -1.80
N LEU A 10 -14.66 -6.69 -2.29
CA LEU A 10 -14.22 -5.54 -1.51
C LEU A 10 -15.39 -4.68 -1.00
N THR A 11 -16.61 -4.84 -1.55
CA THR A 11 -17.78 -4.05 -1.15
C THR A 11 -18.28 -4.40 0.26
N ALA A 12 -17.99 -5.63 0.70
CA ALA A 12 -18.39 -6.15 2.01
C ALA A 12 -17.44 -5.75 3.16
N SER A 13 -16.33 -5.05 2.89
CA SER A 13 -15.36 -4.72 3.95
C SER A 13 -15.93 -3.71 4.96
N PRO A 14 -15.95 -4.00 6.27
CA PRO A 14 -16.42 -3.06 7.29
C PRO A 14 -15.50 -1.83 7.38
N GLY A 15 -16.07 -0.63 7.47
CA GLY A 15 -15.34 0.61 7.76
C GLY A 15 -14.87 1.46 6.57
N LEU A 16 -15.06 1.01 5.32
CA LEU A 16 -14.74 1.83 4.14
C LEU A 16 -15.77 2.95 3.93
N PRO A 17 -15.34 4.19 3.61
CA PRO A 17 -16.21 5.20 3.02
C PRO A 17 -16.81 4.63 1.73
N ARG A 18 -18.14 4.61 1.64
CA ARG A 18 -18.86 4.08 0.48
C ARG A 18 -19.48 5.20 -0.34
N SER A 19 -19.48 5.06 -1.65
CA SER A 19 -20.30 5.88 -2.54
C SER A 19 -21.79 5.60 -2.28
N PRO A 20 -22.71 6.42 -2.82
CA PRO A 20 -24.14 6.13 -2.76
C PRO A 20 -24.50 4.74 -3.32
N GLU A 21 -23.67 4.20 -4.21
CA GLU A 21 -23.79 2.87 -4.82
C GLU A 21 -23.09 1.76 -4.02
N GLY A 22 -22.51 2.07 -2.86
CA GLY A 22 -21.89 1.08 -1.96
C GLY A 22 -20.42 0.75 -2.25
N ALA A 23 -19.82 1.33 -3.29
CA ALA A 23 -18.42 1.09 -3.64
C ALA A 23 -17.46 1.84 -2.71
N PRO A 24 -16.32 1.26 -2.32
CA PRO A 24 -15.29 1.99 -1.58
C PRO A 24 -14.82 3.23 -2.36
N VAL A 25 -14.90 4.41 -1.74
CA VAL A 25 -14.41 5.66 -2.34
C VAL A 25 -13.03 5.95 -1.78
N PHE A 26 -12.04 5.97 -2.67
CA PHE A 26 -10.66 6.35 -2.36
C PHE A 26 -10.39 7.75 -2.91
N ALA A 27 -9.63 8.56 -2.18
CA ALA A 27 -9.28 9.91 -2.62
C ALA A 27 -8.26 9.88 -3.76
N GLU A 28 -7.37 8.88 -3.73
CA GLU A 28 -6.32 8.69 -4.74
C GLU A 28 -6.29 7.23 -5.21
N PRO A 29 -5.96 6.96 -6.48
CA PRO A 29 -5.92 5.59 -7.02
C PRO A 29 -4.99 4.64 -6.24
N TRP A 30 -3.87 5.15 -5.71
CA TRP A 30 -2.91 4.34 -4.95
C TRP A 30 -3.48 3.81 -3.62
N GLN A 31 -4.43 4.52 -3.00
CA GLN A 31 -5.07 4.10 -1.76
C GLN A 31 -5.89 2.81 -1.98
N ALA A 32 -6.58 2.74 -3.13
CA ALA A 32 -7.31 1.54 -3.53
C ALA A 32 -6.36 0.34 -3.71
N GLN A 33 -5.18 0.57 -4.28
CA GLN A 33 -4.17 -0.46 -4.47
C GLN A 33 -3.60 -0.96 -3.14
N ALA A 34 -3.26 -0.07 -2.21
CA ALA A 34 -2.79 -0.42 -0.87
C ALA A 34 -3.83 -1.26 -0.10
N PHE A 35 -5.09 -0.84 -0.15
CA PHE A 35 -6.20 -1.58 0.43
C PHE A 35 -6.34 -2.97 -0.20
N ALA A 36 -6.40 -3.06 -1.53
CA ALA A 36 -6.54 -4.32 -2.25
C ALA A 36 -5.39 -5.30 -1.96
N MET A 37 -4.14 -4.83 -1.91
CA MET A 37 -2.98 -5.64 -1.52
C MET A 37 -3.14 -6.19 -0.10
N THR A 38 -3.58 -5.36 0.85
CA THR A 38 -3.78 -5.76 2.24
C THR A 38 -4.81 -6.88 2.34
N VAL A 39 -5.98 -6.71 1.71
CA VAL A 39 -7.04 -7.73 1.74
C VAL A 39 -6.59 -9.01 1.02
N HIS A 40 -5.87 -8.91 -0.10
CA HIS A 40 -5.36 -10.06 -0.83
C HIS A 40 -4.33 -10.86 -0.03
N LEU A 41 -3.39 -10.19 0.63
CA LEU A 41 -2.37 -10.83 1.47
C LEU A 41 -3.00 -11.51 2.69
N HIS A 42 -3.99 -10.87 3.33
CA HIS A 42 -4.78 -11.50 4.38
C HIS A 42 -5.52 -12.74 3.87
N ALA A 43 -6.22 -12.65 2.75
CA ALA A 43 -6.97 -13.78 2.17
C ALA A 43 -6.08 -14.98 1.83
N ARG A 44 -4.80 -14.72 1.55
CA ARG A 44 -3.77 -15.75 1.34
C ARG A 44 -3.12 -16.28 2.62
N GLY A 45 -3.53 -15.79 3.78
CA GLY A 45 -3.01 -16.22 5.08
C GLY A 45 -1.61 -15.71 5.40
N VAL A 46 -1.14 -14.65 4.73
CA VAL A 46 0.17 -14.05 5.01
C VAL A 46 0.22 -13.48 6.43
N PHE A 47 -0.85 -12.80 6.84
CA PHE A 47 -1.08 -12.32 8.20
C PHE A 47 -2.56 -12.51 8.56
N SER A 48 -2.84 -12.52 9.86
CA SER A 48 -4.18 -12.42 10.43
C SER A 48 -4.64 -10.97 10.53
N TRP A 49 -5.96 -10.75 10.61
CA TRP A 49 -6.51 -9.41 10.90
C TRP A 49 -6.05 -8.83 12.24
N ALA A 50 -5.73 -9.68 13.23
CA ALA A 50 -5.21 -9.23 14.52
C ALA A 50 -3.80 -8.62 14.38
N GLU A 51 -2.89 -9.30 13.67
CA GLU A 51 -1.55 -8.78 13.36
C GLU A 51 -1.64 -7.49 12.54
N TRP A 52 -2.58 -7.42 11.59
CA TRP A 52 -2.83 -6.21 10.81
C TRP A 52 -3.30 -5.05 11.69
N ALA A 53 -4.30 -5.26 12.53
CA ALA A 53 -4.84 -4.23 13.41
C ALA A 53 -3.79 -3.70 14.38
N GLU A 54 -2.94 -4.57 14.93
CA GLU A 54 -1.81 -4.19 15.78
C GLU A 54 -0.80 -3.33 15.01
N SER A 55 -0.38 -3.77 13.81
CA SER A 55 0.57 -3.05 12.98
C SER A 55 0.05 -1.67 12.56
N LEU A 56 -1.20 -1.59 12.12
CA LEU A 56 -1.84 -0.32 11.74
C LEU A 56 -2.01 0.60 12.95
N SER A 57 -2.45 0.06 14.09
CA SER A 57 -2.60 0.84 15.32
C SER A 57 -1.28 1.47 15.74
N ALA A 58 -0.17 0.74 15.65
CA ALA A 58 1.15 1.28 15.97
C ALA A 58 1.53 2.46 15.07
N GLU A 59 1.20 2.39 13.77
CA GLU A 59 1.51 3.44 12.80
C GLU A 59 0.63 4.69 12.93
N VAL A 60 -0.68 4.53 13.13
CA VAL A 60 -1.60 5.68 13.22
C VAL A 60 -1.44 6.49 14.51
N HIS A 61 -0.84 5.90 15.55
CA HIS A 61 -0.56 6.58 16.83
C HIS A 61 0.85 7.17 16.90
N ARG A 62 1.62 7.17 15.80
CA ARG A 62 2.93 7.82 15.78
C ARG A 62 2.79 9.33 16.00
N PRO A 63 3.71 9.96 16.75
CA PRO A 63 3.62 11.38 17.08
C PRO A 63 3.75 12.30 15.86
N GLU A 64 4.33 11.82 14.77
CA GLU A 64 4.47 12.57 13.51
C GLU A 64 3.19 12.60 12.66
N ARG A 65 2.14 11.85 13.04
CA ARG A 65 0.91 11.73 12.26
C ARG A 65 0.09 13.01 12.26
N ALA A 66 -0.59 13.24 11.14
CA ALA A 66 -1.43 14.43 10.99
C ALA A 66 -2.65 14.33 11.91
N VAL A 67 -2.94 15.41 12.65
CA VAL A 67 -4.07 15.46 13.60
C VAL A 67 -5.41 15.31 12.88
N ASP A 68 -5.50 15.73 11.62
CA ASP A 68 -6.69 15.62 10.78
C ASP A 68 -6.82 14.26 10.07
N GLY A 69 -5.83 13.37 10.20
CA GLY A 69 -5.81 12.04 9.57
C GLY A 69 -5.60 12.06 8.05
N SER A 70 -5.13 13.18 7.49
CA SER A 70 -4.84 13.30 6.05
C SER A 70 -3.80 12.28 5.56
N ASP A 71 -2.93 11.80 6.45
CA ASP A 71 -1.88 10.81 6.18
C ASP A 71 -2.27 9.37 6.56
N TYR A 72 -3.58 9.09 6.74
CA TYR A 72 -4.06 7.78 7.16
C TYR A 72 -3.61 6.65 6.24
N PHE A 73 -3.68 6.84 4.92
CA PHE A 73 -3.22 5.83 3.97
C PHE A 73 -1.69 5.75 3.87
N ASP A 74 -0.95 6.81 4.23
CA ASP A 74 0.50 6.70 4.41
C ASP A 74 0.83 5.82 5.62
N ALA A 75 0.08 5.96 6.71
CA ALA A 75 0.16 5.06 7.86
C ALA A 75 -0.19 3.62 7.49
N TRP A 76 -1.19 3.43 6.62
CA TRP A 76 -1.57 2.12 6.09
C TRP A 76 -0.43 1.46 5.33
N VAL A 77 0.21 2.18 4.39
CA VAL A 77 1.33 1.65 3.61
C VAL A 77 2.52 1.34 4.52
N ALA A 78 2.84 2.23 5.47
CA ALA A 78 3.90 1.99 6.45
C ALA A 78 3.64 0.72 7.29
N ALA A 79 2.40 0.53 7.72
CA ALA A 79 2.00 -0.63 8.52
C ALA A 79 2.12 -1.94 7.73
N LEU A 80 1.72 -1.91 6.45
CA LEU A 80 1.82 -3.06 5.55
C LEU A 80 3.29 -3.40 5.26
N ALA A 81 4.11 -2.41 4.92
CA ALA A 81 5.53 -2.59 4.66
C ALA A 81 6.25 -3.20 5.87
N GLY A 82 6.03 -2.64 7.07
CA GLY A 82 6.62 -3.16 8.31
C GLY A 82 6.14 -4.56 8.67
N LEU A 83 4.88 -4.91 8.38
CA LEU A 83 4.35 -6.26 8.61
C LEU A 83 4.97 -7.28 7.66
N LEU A 84 5.15 -6.93 6.39
CA LEU A 84 5.79 -7.79 5.39
C LEU A 84 7.29 -7.98 5.65
N GLU A 85 7.97 -6.93 6.12
CA GLU A 85 9.36 -7.00 6.58
C GLU A 85 9.52 -7.98 7.74
N ARG A 86 8.70 -7.87 8.80
CA ARG A 86 8.73 -8.81 9.94
C ARG A 86 8.49 -10.26 9.55
N LYS A 87 7.80 -10.49 8.43
CA LYS A 87 7.56 -11.82 7.86
C LYS A 87 8.62 -12.28 6.84
N GLY A 88 9.64 -11.45 6.58
CA GLY A 88 10.72 -11.75 5.64
C GLY A 88 10.29 -11.76 4.18
N LEU A 89 9.18 -11.09 3.84
CA LEU A 89 8.62 -11.05 2.48
C LEU A 89 9.00 -9.79 1.70
N ALA A 90 9.34 -8.71 2.41
CA ALA A 90 9.77 -7.44 1.82
C ALA A 90 10.91 -6.88 2.67
N ASP A 91 12.13 -7.02 2.19
CA ASP A 91 13.30 -6.43 2.85
C ASP A 91 13.21 -4.90 2.84
N ARG A 92 13.44 -4.27 4.00
CA ARG A 92 13.29 -2.82 4.16
C ARG A 92 14.25 -2.05 3.27
N ASP A 93 15.52 -2.48 3.20
CA ASP A 93 16.54 -1.79 2.40
C ASP A 93 16.22 -1.90 0.91
N ALA A 94 15.71 -3.05 0.46
CA ALA A 94 15.24 -3.23 -0.90
C ALA A 94 14.04 -2.33 -1.23
N VAL A 95 13.07 -2.20 -0.32
CA VAL A 95 11.89 -1.33 -0.50
C VAL A 95 12.30 0.14 -0.57
N GLU A 96 13.16 0.61 0.33
CA GLU A 96 13.64 1.99 0.31
C GLU A 96 14.50 2.27 -0.93
N THR A 97 15.39 1.36 -1.30
CA THR A 97 16.18 1.48 -2.53
C THR A 97 15.27 1.62 -3.76
N LEU A 98 14.19 0.82 -3.84
CA LEU A 98 13.24 0.89 -4.93
C LEU A 98 12.44 2.19 -4.92
N ARG A 99 12.03 2.68 -3.74
CA ARG A 99 11.36 3.97 -3.58
C ARG A 99 12.24 5.12 -4.06
N GLU A 100 13.51 5.14 -3.65
CA GLU A 100 14.47 6.15 -4.10
C GLU A 100 14.74 6.07 -5.61
N SER A 101 14.80 4.86 -6.16
CA SER A 101 14.94 4.64 -7.61
C SER A 101 13.75 5.23 -8.38
N TRP A 102 12.52 5.00 -7.92
CA TRP A 102 11.33 5.62 -8.50
C TRP A 102 11.32 7.14 -8.38
N GLN A 103 11.77 7.69 -7.25
CA GLN A 103 11.86 9.13 -7.04
C GLN A 103 12.82 9.77 -8.07
N ARG A 104 14.03 9.20 -8.22
CA ARG A 104 15.01 9.67 -9.21
C ARG A 104 14.50 9.51 -10.64
N ALA A 105 13.85 8.39 -10.95
CA ALA A 105 13.21 8.18 -12.25
C ALA A 105 12.16 9.24 -12.56
N ALA A 106 11.31 9.60 -11.59
CA ALA A 106 10.30 10.64 -11.76
C ALA A 106 10.95 12.01 -12.00
N GLU A 107 12.00 12.36 -11.25
CA GLU A 107 12.74 13.62 -11.40
C GLU A 107 13.48 13.72 -12.76
N ALA A 108 14.00 12.60 -13.27
CA ALA A 108 14.69 12.53 -14.54
C ALA A 108 13.76 12.46 -15.77
N THR A 109 12.46 12.21 -15.57
CA THR A 109 11.50 12.05 -16.67
C THR A 109 11.04 13.41 -17.20
N PRO A 110 11.26 13.74 -18.49
CA PRO A 110 10.76 14.97 -19.08
C PRO A 110 9.23 15.07 -19.02
N HIS A 111 8.70 16.28 -18.91
CA HIS A 111 7.25 16.50 -18.91
C HIS A 111 6.58 15.89 -20.14
N GLY A 112 5.51 15.13 -19.91
CA GLY A 112 4.74 14.45 -20.96
C GLY A 112 5.28 13.08 -21.38
N ALA A 113 6.42 12.63 -20.84
CA ALA A 113 6.93 11.27 -20.99
C ALA A 113 6.45 10.36 -19.83
N PRO A 114 6.33 9.04 -20.04
CA PRO A 114 6.01 8.09 -18.97
C PRO A 114 7.17 7.97 -17.97
N ILE A 115 6.84 7.85 -16.69
CA ILE A 115 7.80 7.55 -15.63
C ILE A 115 8.04 6.04 -15.61
N GLU A 116 9.24 5.63 -15.95
CA GLU A 116 9.68 4.24 -15.95
C GLU A 116 10.90 4.08 -15.04
N LEU A 117 11.08 2.92 -14.39
CA LEU A 117 12.27 2.70 -13.53
C LEU A 117 13.59 2.85 -14.28
N SER A 118 13.63 2.55 -15.58
CA SER A 118 14.79 2.76 -16.46
C SER A 118 15.18 4.24 -16.62
N ASN A 119 14.32 5.17 -16.22
CA ASN A 119 14.63 6.60 -16.23
C ASN A 119 15.50 7.00 -15.03
N ASP A 120 15.68 6.13 -14.03
CA ASP A 120 16.60 6.39 -12.91
C ASP A 120 18.06 6.43 -13.42
N PRO A 121 18.75 7.59 -13.35
CA PRO A 121 20.11 7.74 -13.87
C PRO A 121 21.16 6.92 -13.10
N LEU A 122 20.82 6.40 -11.92
CA LEU A 122 21.70 5.57 -11.10
C LEU A 122 21.38 4.07 -11.21
N ARG A 123 20.45 3.68 -12.09
CA ARG A 123 20.07 2.30 -12.31
C ARG A 123 20.91 1.68 -13.42
N ASP A 124 21.61 0.58 -13.09
CA ASP A 124 22.41 -0.23 -14.04
C ASP A 124 21.54 -0.97 -15.08
#